data_AF-A0A074Z5K9-F1
#
_entry.id   AF-A0A074Z5K9-F1
#
_cell.length_a   1.000
_cell.length_b   1.000
_cell.length_c   1.000
_cell.angle_alpha   90.00
_cell.angle_beta   90.00
_cell.angle_gamma   90.00
#
_symmetry.space_group_name_H-M   'P 1'
#
loop_
_entity.id
_entity.type
_entity.pdbx_description
1 polymer ?
#
loop_
_entity_poly.entity_id
_entity_poly.type
_entity_poly.pdbx_seq_one_letter_code
_entity_poly.pdbx_strand_id
1 'polypeptide(L)'
;MPISTAPRSQPNLSDVRVFTILPKHEKIEEESVPGYKAESFYSVTLGNVFNSRYTVLAKLGFGTASTWPFSHHIKSIEADHPGLERIRVAFDDFKVEGPSGSHQCLIHTPLGMNYTEFRNRMPGQALSTELLQQSLLMVLLGLDLLHQAGVVHTDISPNNILLGVEDMSIFSKIEQSERDHPSPRKLFSNRSIYLSHEMPLTHGAPIISDFGAARLGVPGQKHSGDVMPGVYRAPEVVLGMEWDSSIDIWSVAVMIWDLFEGSRLFRAVKDGHLDDEQHLAEVVSLLGPPPKKFLKMSERCSQYWDKEGNWIGTVPVPNQTIETREGRLSGKDKELLLGLVRKVSRWVPEERLSAKDLFDDEFLNQFKILGRGSA
;
A
#
# COMPACT_ATOMS: atom_id res chain seq x y z
N MET A 1 45.26 -31.44 -22.56
CA MET A 1 45.47 -32.11 -21.25
C MET A 1 44.22 -32.90 -20.92
N PRO A 2 44.32 -34.15 -20.45
CA PRO A 2 43.16 -35.02 -20.26
C PRO A 2 42.39 -34.63 -18.99
N ILE A 3 41.06 -34.73 -19.08
CA ILE A 3 40.09 -34.43 -18.03
C ILE A 3 40.19 -35.53 -16.96
N SER A 4 40.51 -35.13 -15.73
CA SER A 4 40.59 -36.02 -14.57
C SER A 4 39.21 -36.58 -14.24
N THR A 5 39.07 -37.91 -14.34
CA THR A 5 37.94 -38.69 -13.85
C THR A 5 38.15 -39.02 -12.38
N ALA A 6 37.77 -38.11 -11.48
CA ALA A 6 37.61 -38.42 -10.06
C ALA A 6 36.14 -38.81 -9.80
N PRO A 7 35.86 -39.93 -9.11
CA PRO A 7 34.49 -40.31 -8.78
C PRO A 7 33.87 -39.29 -7.81
N ARG A 8 32.67 -38.78 -8.13
CA ARG A 8 31.88 -37.96 -7.21
C ARG A 8 31.63 -38.77 -5.94
N SER A 9 32.15 -38.27 -4.82
CA SER A 9 31.85 -38.78 -3.49
C SER A 9 30.34 -38.82 -3.27
N GLN A 10 29.85 -39.92 -2.71
CA GLN A 10 28.46 -40.04 -2.23
C GLN A 10 28.10 -38.85 -1.33
N PRO A 11 26.86 -38.33 -1.40
CA PRO A 11 26.45 -37.22 -0.54
C PRO A 11 26.57 -37.64 0.93
N ASN A 12 27.30 -36.83 1.69
CA ASN A 12 27.51 -37.03 3.11
C ASN A 12 26.16 -36.90 3.84
N LEU A 13 25.72 -37.96 4.51
CA LEU A 13 24.43 -38.05 5.23
C LEU A 13 24.35 -37.14 6.48
N SER A 14 25.32 -36.24 6.68
CA SER A 14 25.39 -35.29 7.79
C SER A 14 24.79 -33.91 7.48
N ASP A 15 24.32 -33.66 6.25
CA ASP A 15 23.75 -32.36 5.84
C ASP A 15 22.21 -32.40 5.87
N VAL A 16 21.62 -33.11 6.84
CA VAL A 16 20.19 -32.99 7.14
C VAL A 16 20.00 -31.64 7.82
N ARG A 17 19.90 -30.57 7.01
CA ARG A 17 19.57 -29.24 7.50
C ARG A 17 18.19 -29.30 8.13
N VAL A 18 18.17 -29.24 9.45
CA VAL A 18 16.94 -29.32 10.25
C VAL A 18 16.15 -28.04 10.01
N PHE A 19 14.98 -28.17 9.40
CA PHE A 19 14.01 -27.09 9.28
C PHE A 19 12.83 -27.34 10.21
N THR A 20 12.18 -26.26 10.64
CA THR A 20 11.03 -26.35 11.55
C THR A 20 9.77 -26.73 10.77
N ILE A 21 9.11 -27.83 11.17
CA ILE A 21 7.79 -28.20 10.64
C ILE A 21 6.72 -27.55 11.51
N LEU A 22 5.88 -26.72 10.89
CA LEU A 22 4.80 -26.03 11.57
C LEU A 22 3.54 -26.92 11.74
N PRO A 23 2.76 -26.76 12.83
CA PRO A 23 1.52 -27.50 13.01
C PRO A 23 0.49 -27.18 11.92
N LYS A 24 -0.14 -28.22 11.36
CA LYS A 24 -1.10 -28.05 10.25
C LYS A 24 -2.34 -27.23 10.63
N HIS A 25 -2.78 -27.32 11.88
CA HIS A 25 -4.01 -26.69 12.39
C HIS A 25 -3.87 -25.19 12.65
N GLU A 26 -2.65 -24.69 12.84
CA GLU A 26 -2.40 -23.28 13.16
C GLU A 26 -2.30 -22.46 11.87
N LYS A 27 -3.28 -21.62 11.56
CA LYS A 27 -3.25 -20.80 10.33
C LYS A 27 -2.05 -19.84 10.34
N ILE A 28 -1.36 -19.74 9.23
CA ILE A 28 -0.28 -18.77 9.01
C ILE A 28 -0.57 -17.91 7.78
N GLU A 29 -0.17 -16.63 7.81
CA GLU A 29 -0.13 -15.75 6.63
C GLU A 29 -1.39 -15.81 5.75
N GLU A 30 -1.29 -16.32 4.52
CA GLU A 30 -2.39 -16.44 3.56
C GLU A 30 -3.57 -17.27 4.09
N GLU A 31 -3.33 -18.24 4.98
CA GLU A 31 -4.39 -19.11 5.53
C GLU A 31 -5.32 -18.36 6.49
N SER A 32 -4.87 -17.21 7.00
CA SER A 32 -5.66 -16.32 7.84
C SER A 32 -6.59 -15.40 7.05
N VAL A 33 -6.44 -15.34 5.72
CA VAL A 33 -7.30 -14.53 4.87
C VAL A 33 -8.73 -15.11 4.85
N PRO A 34 -9.78 -14.29 5.07
CA PRO A 34 -11.16 -14.75 4.98
C PRO A 34 -11.46 -15.39 3.62
N GLY A 35 -12.06 -16.58 3.64
CA GLY A 35 -12.39 -17.32 2.42
C GLY A 35 -11.20 -18.02 1.75
N TYR A 36 -10.03 -18.11 2.40
CA TYR A 36 -8.89 -18.85 1.90
C TYR A 36 -9.28 -20.29 1.49
N LYS A 37 -8.92 -20.66 0.26
CA LYS A 37 -9.07 -21.99 -0.32
C LYS A 37 -7.74 -22.38 -0.93
N ALA A 38 -7.13 -23.47 -0.45
CA ALA A 38 -5.80 -23.88 -0.88
C ALA A 38 -5.73 -24.17 -2.39
N GLU A 39 -6.81 -24.71 -2.94
CA GLU A 39 -7.00 -24.99 -4.37
C GLU A 39 -7.03 -23.73 -5.26
N SER A 40 -7.26 -22.54 -4.69
CA SER A 40 -7.16 -21.28 -5.43
C SER A 40 -5.71 -20.79 -5.60
N PHE A 41 -4.75 -21.41 -4.92
CA PHE A 41 -3.34 -21.02 -4.95
C PHE A 41 -2.48 -22.08 -5.64
N TYR A 42 -1.49 -21.61 -6.41
CA TYR A 42 -0.46 -22.49 -6.96
C TYR A 42 0.56 -22.83 -5.86
N SER A 43 0.77 -24.12 -5.58
CA SER A 43 1.78 -24.56 -4.60
C SER A 43 3.19 -24.41 -5.17
N VAL A 44 3.90 -23.37 -4.74
CA VAL A 44 5.30 -23.12 -5.12
C VAL A 44 6.25 -23.84 -4.17
N THR A 45 7.25 -24.55 -4.71
CA THR A 45 8.32 -25.19 -3.93
C THR A 45 9.65 -24.46 -4.17
N LEU A 46 10.42 -24.22 -3.11
CA LEU A 46 11.75 -23.61 -3.23
C LEU A 46 12.67 -24.47 -4.12
N GLY A 47 13.45 -23.82 -4.98
CA GLY A 47 14.28 -24.46 -6.00
C GLY A 47 13.55 -24.80 -7.30
N ASN A 48 12.22 -24.63 -7.38
CA ASN A 48 11.51 -24.74 -8.66
C ASN A 48 12.02 -23.68 -9.65
N VAL A 49 12.05 -24.05 -10.93
CA VAL A 49 12.40 -23.15 -12.03
C VAL A 49 11.16 -22.95 -12.90
N PHE A 50 10.69 -21.71 -12.99
CA PHE A 50 9.58 -21.32 -13.84
C PHE A 50 10.07 -20.71 -15.15
N ASN A 51 9.34 -20.99 -16.24
CA ASN A 51 9.64 -20.50 -17.59
C ASN A 51 11.11 -20.70 -18.02
N SER A 52 11.74 -21.79 -17.55
CA SER A 52 13.17 -22.11 -17.75
C SER A 52 14.17 -21.01 -17.35
N ARG A 53 13.73 -20.02 -16.56
CA ARG A 53 14.49 -18.79 -16.28
C ARG A 53 14.46 -18.37 -14.81
N TYR A 54 13.35 -18.59 -14.11
CA TYR A 54 13.11 -18.02 -12.79
C TYR A 54 13.16 -19.08 -11.70
N THR A 55 14.27 -19.12 -10.96
CA THR A 55 14.42 -20.02 -9.81
C THR A 55 13.80 -19.42 -8.56
N VAL A 56 12.98 -20.19 -7.85
CA VAL A 56 12.40 -19.79 -6.57
C VAL A 56 13.43 -19.96 -5.46
N LEU A 57 13.79 -18.87 -4.79
CA LEU A 57 14.82 -18.88 -3.74
C LEU A 57 14.22 -18.82 -2.33
N ALA A 58 13.26 -17.92 -2.11
CA ALA A 58 12.62 -17.71 -0.82
C ALA A 58 11.20 -17.14 -1.02
N LYS A 59 10.35 -17.25 0.00
CA LYS A 59 9.07 -16.54 0.06
C LYS A 59 9.28 -15.22 0.79
N LEU A 60 8.80 -14.11 0.19
CA LEU A 60 8.94 -12.75 0.76
C LEU A 60 7.61 -12.16 1.25
N GLY A 61 6.49 -12.80 0.93
CA GLY A 61 5.16 -12.31 1.32
C GLY A 61 4.05 -13.03 0.57
N PHE A 62 2.82 -12.54 0.75
CA PHE A 62 1.62 -13.08 0.13
C PHE A 62 0.61 -11.96 -0.20
N GLY A 63 -0.34 -12.25 -1.09
CA GLY A 63 -1.42 -11.35 -1.50
C GLY A 63 -2.50 -12.12 -2.27
N THR A 64 -3.67 -11.51 -2.50
CA THR A 64 -4.85 -12.22 -3.03
C THR A 64 -5.38 -11.69 -4.37
N ALA A 65 -4.85 -10.59 -4.88
CA ALA A 65 -5.36 -9.94 -6.09
C ALA A 65 -4.30 -9.91 -7.22
N SER A 66 -4.77 -9.87 -8.47
CA SER A 66 -3.92 -9.81 -9.66
C SER A 66 -3.74 -8.37 -10.15
N THR A 67 -2.51 -7.96 -10.42
CA THR A 67 -2.14 -6.63 -10.96
C THR A 67 -1.94 -6.64 -12.48
N TRP A 68 -2.41 -7.70 -13.16
CA TRP A 68 -2.04 -8.00 -14.54
C TRP A 68 -2.51 -6.97 -15.58
N PRO A 69 -3.81 -6.64 -15.69
CA PRO A 69 -4.28 -5.67 -16.68
C PRO A 69 -3.63 -4.29 -16.49
N PHE A 70 -3.40 -3.91 -15.23
CA PHE A 70 -2.73 -2.66 -14.87
C PHE A 70 -1.31 -2.58 -15.43
N SER A 71 -0.50 -3.63 -15.25
CA SER A 71 0.91 -3.61 -15.68
C SER A 71 1.04 -3.41 -17.18
N HIS A 72 0.13 -4.01 -17.97
CA HIS A 72 0.06 -3.79 -19.42
C HIS A 72 -0.36 -2.38 -19.79
N HIS A 73 -1.37 -1.83 -19.10
CA HIS A 73 -1.84 -0.47 -19.34
C HIS A 73 -0.69 0.53 -19.14
N ILE A 74 -0.01 0.49 -17.99
CA ILE A 74 1.11 1.40 -17.71
C ILE A 74 2.26 1.25 -18.71
N LYS A 75 2.63 0.01 -19.09
CA LYS A 75 3.65 -0.23 -20.12
C LYS A 75 3.30 0.33 -21.50
N SER A 76 2.01 0.47 -21.80
CA SER A 76 1.55 1.02 -23.09
C SER A 76 1.55 2.55 -23.14
N ILE A 77 1.81 3.22 -22.01
CA ILE A 77 1.86 4.67 -21.94
C ILE A 77 3.21 5.16 -22.50
N GLU A 78 3.16 5.80 -23.66
CA GLU A 78 4.29 6.54 -24.23
C GLU A 78 4.39 7.93 -23.58
N ALA A 79 4.82 7.99 -22.32
CA ALA A 79 5.05 9.25 -21.61
C ALA A 79 6.42 9.28 -20.94
N ASP A 80 7.16 10.36 -21.17
CA ASP A 80 8.36 10.68 -20.38
C ASP A 80 7.92 11.38 -19.09
N HIS A 81 7.45 10.58 -18.13
CA HIS A 81 6.93 11.08 -16.85
C HIS A 81 7.75 10.52 -15.68
N PRO A 82 8.30 11.36 -14.79
CA PRO A 82 9.14 10.92 -13.67
C PRO A 82 8.39 10.01 -12.68
N GLY A 83 7.06 10.08 -12.66
CA GLY A 83 6.20 9.18 -11.90
C GLY A 83 6.31 7.70 -12.28
N LEU A 84 6.82 7.35 -13.48
CA LEU A 84 6.94 5.95 -13.92
C LEU A 84 7.82 5.15 -12.97
N GLU A 85 8.91 5.75 -12.49
CA GLU A 85 9.82 5.11 -11.55
C GLU A 85 9.23 4.96 -10.14
N ARG A 86 8.08 5.56 -9.87
CA ARG A 86 7.39 5.53 -8.57
C ARG A 86 6.26 4.51 -8.55
N ILE A 87 6.10 3.70 -9.60
CA ILE A 87 5.04 2.71 -9.76
C ILE A 87 5.66 1.32 -9.93
N ARG A 88 5.18 0.34 -9.18
CA ARG A 88 5.59 -1.05 -9.33
C ARG A 88 4.86 -1.69 -10.50
N VAL A 89 5.60 -1.97 -11.58
CA VAL A 89 5.09 -2.61 -12.79
C VAL A 89 5.77 -3.96 -13.01
N ALA A 90 5.01 -4.99 -13.38
CA ALA A 90 5.59 -6.28 -13.74
C ALA A 90 6.40 -6.12 -15.03
N PHE A 91 7.68 -6.50 -15.05
CA PHE A 91 8.52 -6.39 -16.24
C PHE A 91 8.39 -7.60 -17.17
N ASP A 92 8.04 -8.78 -16.64
CA ASP A 92 7.78 -10.00 -17.39
C ASP A 92 6.60 -10.75 -16.76
N ASP A 93 6.00 -11.68 -17.49
CA ASP A 93 4.87 -12.48 -17.05
C ASP A 93 4.72 -13.76 -17.88
N PHE A 94 4.02 -14.75 -17.33
CA PHE A 94 3.69 -15.98 -18.04
C PHE A 94 2.58 -16.73 -17.30
N LYS A 95 2.03 -17.76 -17.93
CA LYS A 95 1.07 -18.68 -17.29
C LYS A 95 1.76 -19.95 -16.84
N VAL A 96 1.30 -20.47 -15.71
CA VAL A 96 1.71 -21.77 -15.16
C VAL A 96 0.46 -22.63 -14.97
N GLU A 97 0.50 -23.85 -15.49
CA GLU A 97 -0.57 -24.83 -15.29
C GLU A 97 -0.38 -25.55 -13.96
N GLY A 98 -1.37 -25.43 -13.08
CA GLY A 98 -1.44 -26.12 -11.79
C GLY A 98 -2.55 -27.17 -11.77
N PRO A 99 -2.63 -27.98 -10.70
CA PRO A 99 -3.65 -29.03 -10.56
C PRO A 99 -5.09 -28.51 -10.59
N SER A 100 -5.29 -27.25 -10.22
CA SER A 100 -6.60 -26.59 -10.09
C SER A 100 -6.88 -25.57 -11.21
N GLY A 101 -5.99 -25.45 -12.20
CA GLY A 101 -6.15 -24.56 -13.35
C GLY A 101 -4.88 -23.77 -13.69
N SER A 102 -5.05 -22.80 -14.59
CA SER A 102 -3.97 -21.93 -15.06
C SER A 102 -3.81 -20.72 -14.14
N HIS A 103 -2.59 -20.38 -13.76
CA HIS A 103 -2.25 -19.26 -12.90
C HIS A 103 -1.36 -18.25 -13.63
N GLN A 104 -1.73 -16.97 -13.59
CA GLN A 104 -0.90 -15.89 -14.14
C GLN A 104 0.24 -15.56 -13.15
N CYS A 105 1.48 -15.67 -13.59
CA CYS A 105 2.68 -15.28 -12.85
C CYS A 105 3.18 -13.93 -13.34
N LEU A 106 3.46 -13.01 -12.41
CA LEU A 106 3.94 -11.65 -12.69
C LEU A 106 5.32 -11.45 -12.07
N ILE A 107 6.29 -11.07 -12.89
CA ILE A 107 7.68 -10.87 -12.46
C ILE A 107 7.93 -9.38 -12.26
N HIS A 108 8.36 -9.02 -11.05
CA HIS A 108 8.63 -7.65 -10.66
C HIS A 108 10.07 -7.49 -10.19
N THR A 109 10.61 -6.28 -10.33
CA THR A 109 11.82 -5.90 -9.62
C THR A 109 11.56 -6.02 -8.12
N PRO A 110 12.45 -6.67 -7.35
CA PRO A 110 12.23 -6.83 -5.92
C PRO A 110 12.36 -5.48 -5.21
N LEU A 111 11.52 -5.27 -4.21
CA LEU A 111 11.46 -4.06 -3.39
C LEU A 111 11.61 -4.44 -1.92
N GLY A 112 11.82 -3.45 -1.07
CA GLY A 112 11.93 -3.59 0.37
C GLY A 112 10.57 -3.75 1.07
N MET A 113 10.60 -3.57 2.39
CA MET A 113 9.41 -3.56 3.24
C MET A 113 8.41 -2.47 2.85
N ASN A 114 7.17 -2.63 3.29
CA ASN A 114 6.16 -1.58 3.19
C ASN A 114 6.45 -0.42 4.18
N TYR A 115 5.81 0.71 3.95
CA TYR A 115 6.01 1.92 4.75
C TYR A 115 5.45 1.81 6.17
N THR A 116 4.49 0.92 6.43
CA THR A 116 4.05 0.58 7.80
C THR A 116 5.20 -0.01 8.60
N GLU A 117 5.87 -1.03 8.06
CA GLU A 117 7.03 -1.68 8.67
C GLU A 117 8.22 -0.72 8.80
N PHE A 118 8.49 0.06 7.75
CA PHE A 118 9.56 1.06 7.75
C PHE A 118 9.36 2.10 8.85
N ARG A 119 8.17 2.68 8.95
CA ARG A 119 7.81 3.62 10.03
C ARG A 119 7.93 2.96 11.40
N ASN A 120 7.53 1.70 11.57
CA ASN A 120 7.64 1.00 12.86
C ASN A 120 9.09 0.83 13.33
N ARG A 121 10.06 0.87 12.42
CA ARG A 121 11.50 0.85 12.75
C ARG A 121 12.07 2.22 13.11
N MET A 122 11.30 3.30 12.94
CA MET A 122 11.74 4.65 13.28
C MET A 122 11.53 4.97 14.77
N PRO A 123 12.34 5.88 15.34
CA PRO A 123 12.12 6.38 16.70
C PRO A 123 10.69 6.91 16.87
N GLY A 124 10.01 6.45 17.92
CA GLY A 124 8.62 6.83 18.19
C GLY A 124 7.60 6.30 17.17
N GLN A 125 7.98 5.32 16.34
CA GLN A 125 7.12 4.71 15.31
C GLN A 125 6.50 5.75 14.37
N ALA A 126 7.30 6.73 13.97
CA ALA A 126 6.87 7.85 13.15
C ALA A 126 8.04 8.39 12.32
N LEU A 127 7.73 8.94 11.14
CA LEU A 127 8.73 9.58 10.29
C LEU A 127 9.12 10.97 10.84
N SER A 128 10.33 11.43 10.50
CA SER A 128 10.68 12.84 10.66
C SER A 128 9.91 13.69 9.65
N THR A 129 9.84 15.00 9.88
CA THR A 129 9.17 15.95 8.99
C THR A 129 9.78 15.90 7.58
N GLU A 130 11.10 15.86 7.48
CA GLU A 130 11.83 15.84 6.20
C GLU A 130 11.56 14.55 5.44
N LEU A 131 11.59 13.40 6.13
CA LEU A 131 11.35 12.10 5.52
C LEU A 131 9.88 11.96 5.06
N LEU A 132 8.94 12.52 5.83
CA LEU A 132 7.54 12.61 5.43
C LEU A 132 7.39 13.45 4.15
N GLN A 133 7.93 14.67 4.12
CA GLN A 133 7.84 15.58 2.97
C GLN A 133 8.42 14.94 1.69
N GLN A 134 9.61 14.35 1.78
CA GLN A 134 10.24 13.66 0.66
C GLN A 134 9.43 12.46 0.18
N SER A 135 8.93 11.64 1.12
CA SER A 135 8.13 10.47 0.78
C SER A 135 6.83 10.86 0.08
N LEU A 136 6.13 11.88 0.59
CA LEU A 136 4.88 12.37 0.01
C LEU A 136 5.08 12.89 -1.41
N LEU A 137 6.13 13.69 -1.67
CA LEU A 137 6.41 14.17 -3.02
C LEU A 137 6.62 13.02 -4.02
N MET A 138 7.34 11.98 -3.61
CA MET A 138 7.60 10.82 -4.47
C MET A 138 6.34 9.97 -4.70
N VAL A 139 5.47 9.84 -3.70
CA VAL A 139 4.15 9.21 -3.88
C VAL A 139 3.26 10.06 -4.79
N LEU A 140 3.25 11.38 -4.62
CA LEU A 140 2.48 12.29 -5.47
C LEU A 140 2.94 12.24 -6.93
N LEU A 141 4.23 12.02 -7.22
CA LEU A 141 4.73 11.81 -8.59
C LEU A 141 4.12 10.56 -9.23
N GLY A 142 4.02 9.47 -8.46
CA GLY A 142 3.35 8.25 -8.91
C GLY A 142 1.86 8.46 -9.13
N LEU A 143 1.17 9.12 -8.20
CA LEU A 143 -0.26 9.41 -8.31
C LEU A 143 -0.59 10.33 -9.50
N ASP A 144 0.23 11.36 -9.74
CA ASP A 144 0.04 12.26 -10.87
C ASP A 144 0.06 11.50 -12.20
N LEU A 145 1.04 10.60 -12.38
CA LEU A 145 1.08 9.73 -13.54
C LEU A 145 -0.15 8.82 -13.63
N LEU A 146 -0.50 8.14 -12.53
CA LEU A 146 -1.66 7.23 -12.50
C LEU A 146 -2.94 7.97 -12.92
N HIS A 147 -3.16 9.16 -12.36
CA HIS A 147 -4.37 9.94 -12.61
C HIS A 147 -4.40 10.47 -14.06
N GLN A 148 -3.27 10.93 -14.60
CA GLN A 148 -3.14 11.29 -16.02
C GLN A 148 -3.28 10.08 -16.96
N ALA A 149 -3.00 8.88 -16.48
CA ALA A 149 -3.19 7.62 -17.19
C ALA A 149 -4.61 7.04 -17.09
N GLY A 150 -5.52 7.70 -16.37
CA GLY A 150 -6.87 7.19 -16.12
C GLY A 150 -6.90 6.01 -15.15
N VAL A 151 -5.92 5.90 -14.26
CA VAL A 151 -5.86 4.88 -13.20
C VAL A 151 -6.18 5.49 -11.85
N VAL A 152 -7.16 4.90 -11.16
CA VAL A 152 -7.42 5.16 -9.74
C VAL A 152 -6.92 3.98 -8.94
N HIS A 153 -6.05 4.20 -7.94
CA HIS A 153 -5.47 3.11 -7.16
C HIS A 153 -6.49 2.50 -6.20
N THR A 154 -7.33 3.34 -5.57
CA THR A 154 -8.42 2.98 -4.65
C THR A 154 -8.00 2.41 -3.29
N ASP A 155 -6.70 2.23 -3.04
CA ASP A 155 -6.16 1.62 -1.82
C ASP A 155 -4.79 2.20 -1.44
N ILE A 156 -4.65 3.52 -1.52
CA ILE A 156 -3.43 4.19 -1.07
C ILE A 156 -3.36 4.12 0.46
N SER A 157 -2.29 3.50 0.96
CA SER A 157 -1.96 3.43 2.38
C SER A 157 -0.48 3.07 2.55
N PRO A 158 0.13 3.24 3.75
CA PRO A 158 1.50 2.80 4.02
C PRO A 158 1.78 1.31 3.77
N ASN A 159 0.76 0.45 3.74
CA ASN A 159 0.95 -0.97 3.42
C ASN A 159 1.25 -1.20 1.93
N ASN A 160 0.77 -0.30 1.07
CA ASN A 160 0.87 -0.41 -0.39
C ASN A 160 1.97 0.50 -0.97
N ILE A 161 2.71 1.22 -0.12
CA ILE A 161 3.94 1.91 -0.50
C ILE A 161 5.12 1.05 -0.05
N LEU A 162 5.96 0.61 -0.98
CA LEU A 162 7.15 -0.19 -0.71
C LEU A 162 8.41 0.66 -0.79
N LEU A 163 9.40 0.32 0.04
CA LEU A 163 10.71 0.96 0.00
C LEU A 163 11.51 0.48 -1.22
N GLY A 164 12.13 1.40 -1.95
CA GLY A 164 13.03 1.08 -3.05
C GLY A 164 14.29 0.34 -2.57
N VAL A 165 15.00 -0.27 -3.52
CA VAL A 165 16.28 -0.94 -3.26
C VAL A 165 17.34 -0.45 -4.23
N GLU A 166 18.32 0.27 -3.70
CA GLU A 166 19.50 0.74 -4.44
C GLU A 166 20.60 -0.33 -4.52
N ASP A 167 20.80 -1.10 -3.44
CA ASP A 167 21.77 -2.21 -3.40
C ASP A 167 21.09 -3.58 -3.39
N MET A 168 21.08 -4.22 -4.57
CA MET A 168 20.49 -5.55 -4.77
C MET A 168 21.28 -6.68 -4.06
N SER A 169 22.50 -6.43 -3.56
CA SER A 169 23.28 -7.44 -2.81
C SER A 169 22.57 -7.89 -1.53
N ILE A 170 21.62 -7.09 -1.04
CA ILE A 170 20.76 -7.42 0.09
C ILE A 170 19.98 -8.74 -0.13
N PHE A 171 19.58 -9.04 -1.38
CA PHE A 171 18.83 -10.26 -1.70
C PHE A 171 19.71 -11.51 -1.70
N SER A 172 21.00 -11.38 -2.01
CA SER A 172 21.97 -12.48 -1.84
C SER A 172 22.11 -12.89 -0.38
N LYS A 173 21.96 -11.94 0.57
CA LYS A 173 21.93 -12.25 2.00
C LYS A 173 20.68 -13.03 2.40
N ILE A 174 19.52 -12.71 1.82
CA ILE A 174 18.28 -13.48 2.02
C ILE A 174 18.43 -14.90 1.48
N GLU A 175 18.99 -15.05 0.27
CA GLU A 175 19.26 -16.36 -0.32
C GLU A 175 20.23 -17.18 0.55
N GLN A 176 21.30 -16.57 1.05
CA GLN A 176 22.23 -17.23 1.95
C GLN A 176 21.55 -17.60 3.28
N SER A 177 20.73 -16.71 3.83
CA SER A 177 19.96 -16.94 5.05
C SER A 177 18.99 -18.12 4.90
N GLU A 178 18.21 -18.20 3.81
CA GLU A 178 17.32 -19.34 3.56
C GLU A 178 18.09 -20.65 3.37
N ARG A 179 19.29 -20.60 2.79
CA ARG A 179 20.14 -21.79 2.70
C ARG A 179 20.61 -22.25 4.07
N ASP A 180 21.12 -21.33 4.89
CA ASP A 180 21.73 -21.66 6.18
C ASP A 180 20.69 -21.96 7.26
N HIS A 181 19.53 -21.29 7.20
CA HIS A 181 18.43 -21.40 8.14
C HIS A 181 17.10 -21.49 7.38
N PRO A 182 16.73 -22.68 6.88
CA PRO A 182 15.55 -22.81 6.03
C PRO A 182 14.26 -22.40 6.74
N SER A 183 13.40 -21.63 6.05
CA SER A 183 12.14 -21.13 6.60
C SER A 183 11.29 -22.24 7.22
N PRO A 184 10.68 -22.00 8.40
CA PRO A 184 9.63 -22.86 8.92
C PRO A 184 8.54 -23.09 7.87
N ARG A 185 8.05 -24.32 7.77
CA ARG A 185 7.10 -24.70 6.72
C ARG A 185 6.12 -25.76 7.17
N LYS A 186 4.93 -25.75 6.60
CA LYS A 186 3.97 -26.84 6.68
C LYS A 186 4.14 -27.78 5.50
N LEU A 187 4.12 -29.08 5.78
CA LEU A 187 4.21 -30.13 4.76
C LEU A 187 2.88 -30.88 4.67
N PHE A 188 2.25 -30.83 3.49
CA PHE A 188 1.10 -31.65 3.13
C PHE A 188 1.53 -32.70 2.09
N SER A 189 0.66 -33.66 1.79
CA SER A 189 0.97 -34.71 0.81
C SER A 189 1.19 -34.18 -0.60
N ASN A 190 0.57 -33.05 -0.95
CA ASN A 190 0.56 -32.47 -2.29
C ASN A 190 1.03 -31.00 -2.36
N ARG A 191 1.35 -30.37 -1.23
CA ARG A 191 1.75 -28.95 -1.18
C ARG A 191 2.60 -28.63 0.04
N SER A 192 3.34 -27.53 -0.04
CA SER A 192 4.06 -26.94 1.08
C SER A 192 3.66 -25.48 1.27
N ILE A 193 3.64 -25.01 2.51
CA ILE A 193 3.45 -23.59 2.83
C ILE A 193 4.65 -23.13 3.64
N TYR A 194 5.36 -22.13 3.14
CA TYR A 194 6.55 -21.56 3.77
C TYR A 194 6.16 -20.29 4.50
N LEU A 195 6.77 -20.04 5.66
CA LEU A 195 6.71 -18.73 6.30
C LEU A 195 7.58 -17.74 5.50
N SER A 196 7.14 -16.50 5.35
CA SER A 196 7.90 -15.49 4.62
C SER A 196 9.14 -15.05 5.38
N HIS A 197 10.18 -14.66 4.65
CA HIS A 197 11.34 -13.97 5.21
C HIS A 197 10.98 -12.53 5.56
N GLU A 198 11.50 -12.05 6.68
CA GLU A 198 11.46 -10.63 6.99
C GLU A 198 12.34 -9.86 6.00
N MET A 199 11.79 -8.78 5.46
CA MET A 199 12.57 -7.89 4.61
C MET A 199 13.54 -7.07 5.47
N PRO A 200 14.85 -7.05 5.15
CA PRO A 200 15.80 -6.16 5.80
C PRO A 200 15.50 -4.71 5.44
N LEU A 201 16.03 -3.78 6.25
CA LEU A 201 15.97 -2.36 5.92
C LEU A 201 16.77 -2.13 4.64
N THR A 202 16.14 -1.47 3.67
CA THR A 202 16.72 -1.12 2.38
C THR A 202 16.79 0.39 2.25
N HIS A 203 17.51 0.86 1.24
CA HIS A 203 17.59 2.27 0.88
C HIS A 203 17.07 2.43 -0.53
N GLY A 204 16.21 3.42 -0.73
CA GLY A 204 15.63 3.75 -2.01
C GLY A 204 14.33 4.51 -1.83
N ALA A 205 13.92 5.18 -2.90
CA ALA A 205 12.71 5.99 -2.91
C ALA A 205 11.43 5.13 -2.85
N PRO A 206 10.32 5.64 -2.28
CA PRO A 206 9.04 4.94 -2.22
C PRO A 206 8.52 4.59 -3.61
N ILE A 207 7.85 3.45 -3.67
CA ILE A 207 7.21 2.91 -4.87
C ILE A 207 5.78 2.52 -4.51
N ILE A 208 4.80 3.07 -5.24
CA ILE A 208 3.40 2.66 -5.16
C ILE A 208 3.27 1.25 -5.71
N SER A 209 2.56 0.38 -4.99
CA SER A 209 2.41 -1.03 -5.31
C SER A 209 1.00 -1.52 -4.99
N ASP A 210 0.72 -2.76 -5.39
CA ASP A 210 -0.58 -3.43 -5.23
C ASP A 210 -1.75 -2.71 -5.93
N PHE A 211 -1.84 -2.95 -7.23
CA PHE A 211 -2.91 -2.46 -8.09
C PHE A 211 -4.05 -3.47 -8.21
N GLY A 212 -4.15 -4.44 -7.30
CA GLY A 212 -5.17 -5.50 -7.37
C GLY A 212 -6.60 -4.98 -7.25
N ALA A 213 -6.78 -3.83 -6.60
CA ALA A 213 -8.06 -3.13 -6.46
C ALA A 213 -8.22 -1.95 -7.42
N ALA A 214 -7.20 -1.61 -8.22
CA ALA A 214 -7.22 -0.42 -9.06
C ALA A 214 -8.37 -0.43 -10.08
N ARG A 215 -8.77 0.77 -10.54
CA ARG A 215 -9.70 0.94 -11.67
C ARG A 215 -9.00 1.62 -12.83
N LEU A 216 -9.19 1.04 -14.01
CA LEU A 216 -8.74 1.61 -15.27
C LEU A 216 -9.92 2.33 -15.94
N GLY A 217 -9.62 3.46 -16.56
CA GLY A 217 -10.57 4.30 -17.28
C GLY A 217 -9.84 5.38 -18.07
N VAL A 218 -10.53 6.49 -18.32
CA VAL A 218 -9.92 7.73 -18.83
C VAL A 218 -9.72 8.74 -17.69
N PRO A 219 -8.79 9.70 -17.82
CA PRO A 219 -8.59 10.73 -16.79
C PRO A 219 -9.88 11.47 -16.43
N GLY A 220 -10.18 11.55 -15.13
CA GLY A 220 -11.39 12.18 -14.61
C GLY A 220 -12.68 11.36 -14.78
N GLN A 221 -12.59 10.11 -15.25
CA GLN A 221 -13.75 9.22 -15.32
C GLN A 221 -14.34 8.98 -13.92
N LYS A 222 -15.67 9.13 -13.82
CA LYS A 222 -16.42 8.75 -12.64
C LYS A 222 -16.64 7.23 -12.61
N HIS A 223 -16.51 6.65 -11.43
CA HIS A 223 -16.72 5.25 -11.12
C HIS A 223 -17.76 5.12 -9.99
N SER A 224 -18.33 3.94 -9.85
CA SER A 224 -19.22 3.58 -8.74
C SER A 224 -18.76 2.27 -8.11
N GLY A 225 -19.28 1.97 -6.92
CA GLY A 225 -19.04 0.73 -6.21
C GLY A 225 -18.18 0.91 -4.96
N ASP A 226 -18.07 -0.17 -4.19
CA ASP A 226 -17.39 -0.19 -2.91
C ASP A 226 -15.88 -0.39 -3.10
N VAL A 227 -15.12 0.60 -2.68
CA VAL A 227 -13.65 0.66 -2.75
C VAL A 227 -13.11 1.30 -1.48
N MET A 228 -11.79 1.38 -1.34
CA MET A 228 -11.10 1.89 -0.15
C MET A 228 -11.42 1.10 1.12
N PRO A 229 -10.48 0.27 1.61
CA PRO A 229 -10.71 -0.52 2.80
C PRO A 229 -10.66 0.32 4.08
N GLY A 230 -11.56 0.01 5.01
CA GLY A 230 -11.52 0.51 6.38
C GLY A 230 -11.48 2.03 6.50
N VAL A 231 -10.67 2.53 7.42
CA VAL A 231 -10.60 3.94 7.82
C VAL A 231 -10.04 4.89 6.75
N TYR A 232 -9.55 4.36 5.62
CA TYR A 232 -9.08 5.16 4.49
C TYR A 232 -10.22 5.68 3.61
N ARG A 233 -11.44 5.14 3.77
CA ARG A 233 -12.58 5.44 2.91
C ARG A 233 -12.96 6.92 2.92
N ALA A 234 -13.05 7.49 1.72
CA ALA A 234 -13.50 8.86 1.49
C ALA A 234 -15.02 8.98 1.72
N PRO A 235 -15.53 10.15 2.15
CA PRO A 235 -16.94 10.31 2.53
C PRO A 235 -17.90 10.07 1.36
N GLU A 236 -17.52 10.42 0.13
CA GLU A 236 -18.31 10.12 -1.08
C GLU A 236 -18.46 8.61 -1.32
N VAL A 237 -17.45 7.80 -0.97
CA VAL A 237 -17.52 6.34 -1.09
C VAL A 237 -18.42 5.74 0.00
N VAL A 238 -18.28 6.20 1.25
CA VAL A 238 -19.18 5.81 2.36
C VAL A 238 -20.64 6.10 2.00
N LEU A 239 -20.90 7.27 1.42
CA LEU A 239 -22.24 7.74 1.06
C LEU A 239 -22.73 7.22 -0.30
N GLY A 240 -22.00 6.28 -0.92
CA GLY A 240 -22.39 5.60 -2.16
C GLY A 240 -22.52 6.52 -3.37
N MET A 241 -21.77 7.63 -3.39
CA MET A 241 -21.69 8.53 -4.53
C MET A 241 -20.77 7.96 -5.61
N GLU A 242 -20.84 8.54 -6.80
CA GLU A 242 -19.78 8.37 -7.79
C GLU A 242 -18.50 9.05 -7.34
N TRP A 243 -17.37 8.46 -7.72
CA TRP A 243 -16.04 8.90 -7.29
C TRP A 243 -15.04 8.83 -8.46
N ASP A 244 -13.93 9.53 -8.35
CA ASP A 244 -12.83 9.50 -9.30
C ASP A 244 -11.48 9.40 -8.57
N SER A 245 -10.38 9.78 -9.22
CA SER A 245 -9.04 9.74 -8.66
C SER A 245 -8.83 10.59 -7.41
N SER A 246 -9.73 11.54 -7.10
CA SER A 246 -9.67 12.36 -5.88
C SER A 246 -9.77 11.54 -4.59
N ILE A 247 -10.24 10.29 -4.64
CA ILE A 247 -10.26 9.40 -3.48
C ILE A 247 -8.85 8.98 -3.06
N ASP A 248 -7.91 8.86 -4.01
CA ASP A 248 -6.51 8.56 -3.70
C ASP A 248 -5.88 9.75 -2.96
N ILE A 249 -6.25 10.98 -3.33
CA ILE A 249 -5.82 12.20 -2.65
C ILE A 249 -6.38 12.27 -1.22
N TRP A 250 -7.61 11.83 -0.99
CA TRP A 250 -8.15 11.68 0.36
C TRP A 250 -7.32 10.69 1.19
N SER A 251 -6.97 9.54 0.61
CA SER A 251 -6.11 8.55 1.26
C SER A 251 -4.73 9.10 1.64
N VAL A 252 -4.18 10.05 0.86
CA VAL A 252 -2.93 10.75 1.23
C VAL A 252 -3.09 11.49 2.57
N ALA A 253 -4.24 12.12 2.83
CA ALA A 253 -4.51 12.80 4.10
C ALA A 253 -4.45 11.83 5.31
N VAL A 254 -5.05 10.65 5.15
CA VAL A 254 -5.07 9.60 6.17
C VAL A 254 -3.65 9.03 6.37
N MET A 255 -2.95 8.80 5.27
CA MET A 255 -1.57 8.28 5.26
C MET A 255 -0.58 9.23 5.95
N ILE A 256 -0.73 10.55 5.79
CA ILE A 256 0.09 11.54 6.50
C ILE A 256 0.04 11.30 8.01
N TRP A 257 -1.16 11.10 8.56
CA TRP A 257 -1.34 10.86 9.99
C TRP A 257 -0.71 9.55 10.44
N ASP A 258 -0.93 8.49 9.67
CA ASP A 258 -0.38 7.16 9.97
C ASP A 258 1.15 7.12 9.93
N LEU A 259 1.78 7.91 9.07
CA LEU A 259 3.23 7.99 8.94
C LEU A 259 3.88 8.94 9.96
N PHE A 260 3.17 10.00 10.36
CA PHE A 260 3.78 11.10 11.12
C PHE A 260 3.33 11.18 12.58
N GLU A 261 2.03 11.12 12.87
CA GLU A 261 1.51 11.34 14.23
C GLU A 261 1.64 10.10 15.12
N GLY A 262 1.95 8.93 14.55
CA GLY A 262 2.03 7.68 15.30
C GLY A 262 0.66 7.17 15.78
N SER A 263 -0.44 7.74 15.27
CA SER A 263 -1.81 7.32 15.54
C SER A 263 -2.69 7.42 14.29
N ARG A 264 -3.80 6.68 14.26
CA ARG A 264 -4.75 6.71 13.11
C ARG A 264 -5.54 8.01 13.07
N LEU A 265 -5.70 8.63 11.90
CA LEU A 265 -6.58 9.80 11.73
C LEU A 265 -8.04 9.47 12.09
N PHE A 266 -8.55 8.34 11.63
CA PHE A 266 -9.89 7.84 11.98
C PHE A 266 -9.81 6.49 12.71
N ARG A 267 -10.72 6.24 13.65
CA ARG A 267 -10.73 5.06 14.54
C ARG A 267 -12.04 4.27 14.47
N ALA A 268 -12.89 4.56 13.50
CA ALA A 268 -14.23 4.02 13.34
C ALA A 268 -14.26 2.54 12.90
N VAL A 269 -13.65 1.64 13.67
CA VAL A 269 -13.67 0.20 13.41
C VAL A 269 -14.48 -0.50 14.50
N LYS A 270 -15.49 -1.27 14.09
CA LYS A 270 -16.33 -2.10 14.95
C LYS A 270 -16.33 -3.53 14.42
N ASP A 271 -15.98 -4.49 15.28
CA ASP A 271 -15.87 -5.92 14.92
C ASP A 271 -15.00 -6.20 13.68
N GLY A 272 -13.97 -5.36 13.45
CA GLY A 272 -13.06 -5.47 12.30
C GLY A 272 -13.58 -4.83 11.00
N HIS A 273 -14.77 -4.22 11.02
CA HIS A 273 -15.37 -3.50 9.89
C HIS A 273 -15.45 -2.00 10.14
N LEU A 274 -15.50 -1.20 9.08
CA LEU A 274 -15.75 0.23 9.18
C LEU A 274 -17.17 0.44 9.73
N ASP A 275 -17.30 1.28 10.75
CA ASP A 275 -18.58 1.82 11.21
C ASP A 275 -18.82 3.15 10.49
N ASP A 276 -19.62 3.12 9.43
CA ASP A 276 -19.84 4.27 8.54
C ASP A 276 -20.32 5.51 9.30
N GLU A 277 -21.17 5.33 10.30
CA GLU A 277 -21.73 6.44 11.08
C GLU A 277 -20.68 7.07 12.01
N GLN A 278 -19.93 6.24 12.74
CA GLN A 278 -18.81 6.71 13.56
C GLN A 278 -17.74 7.37 12.68
N HIS A 279 -17.48 6.83 11.49
CA HIS A 279 -16.49 7.38 10.56
C HIS A 279 -16.90 8.78 10.10
N LEU A 280 -18.14 8.96 9.66
CA LEU A 280 -18.65 10.27 9.25
C LEU A 280 -18.70 11.26 10.43
N ALA A 281 -19.05 10.82 11.64
CA ALA A 281 -19.02 11.65 12.84
C ALA A 281 -17.61 12.16 13.14
N GLU A 282 -16.59 11.30 12.98
CA GLU A 282 -15.18 11.69 13.12
C GLU A 282 -14.75 12.67 12.02
N VAL A 283 -15.14 12.44 10.77
CA VAL A 283 -14.87 13.39 9.67
C VAL A 283 -15.47 14.77 9.98
N VAL A 284 -16.72 14.83 10.47
CA VAL A 284 -17.37 16.09 10.89
C VAL A 284 -16.59 16.74 12.04
N SER A 285 -16.14 15.97 13.03
CA SER A 285 -15.37 16.54 14.16
C SER A 285 -14.06 17.18 13.69
N LEU A 286 -13.34 16.54 12.77
CA LEU A 286 -12.01 16.97 12.36
C LEU A 286 -12.02 18.09 11.32
N LEU A 287 -13.01 18.08 10.41
CA LEU A 287 -13.06 18.98 9.26
C LEU A 287 -14.19 20.03 9.34
N GLY A 288 -15.07 19.90 10.33
CA GLY A 288 -16.34 20.63 10.39
C GLY A 288 -17.43 19.99 9.51
N PRO A 289 -18.66 20.53 9.57
CA PRO A 289 -19.79 19.99 8.82
C PRO A 289 -19.59 20.10 7.31
N PRO A 290 -20.13 19.14 6.53
CA PRO A 290 -20.07 19.21 5.07
C PRO A 290 -20.83 20.43 4.53
N PRO A 291 -20.36 21.02 3.42
CA PRO A 291 -21.10 22.11 2.78
C PRO A 291 -22.42 21.60 2.17
N LYS A 292 -23.44 22.47 2.07
CA LYS A 292 -24.76 22.12 1.50
C LYS A 292 -24.69 21.52 0.10
N LYS A 293 -23.69 21.89 -0.71
CA LYS A 293 -23.51 21.29 -2.03
C LYS A 293 -23.17 19.80 -1.96
N PHE A 294 -22.34 19.39 -1.00
CA PHE A 294 -21.99 17.98 -0.77
C PHE A 294 -23.22 17.18 -0.33
N LEU A 295 -24.01 17.74 0.60
CA LEU A 295 -25.23 17.10 1.10
C LEU A 295 -26.26 16.81 0.00
N LYS A 296 -26.24 17.57 -1.10
CA LYS A 296 -27.12 17.38 -2.26
C LYS A 296 -26.62 16.32 -3.26
N MET A 297 -25.39 15.83 -3.11
CA MET A 297 -24.79 14.87 -4.04
C MET A 297 -25.28 13.43 -3.83
N SER A 298 -25.86 13.11 -2.66
CA SER A 298 -26.42 11.78 -2.37
C SER A 298 -27.64 11.89 -1.48
N GLU A 299 -28.68 11.11 -1.79
CA GLU A 299 -29.85 10.95 -0.92
C GLU A 299 -29.46 10.28 0.41
N ARG A 300 -28.37 9.49 0.46
CA ARG A 300 -27.91 8.84 1.70
C ARG A 300 -27.48 9.85 2.76
N CYS A 301 -27.13 11.08 2.38
CA CYS A 301 -26.81 12.14 3.33
C CYS A 301 -27.95 12.41 4.32
N SER A 302 -29.22 12.21 3.92
CA SER A 302 -30.36 12.46 4.82
C SER A 302 -30.47 11.46 5.98
N GLN A 303 -29.64 10.41 5.99
CA GLN A 303 -29.52 9.50 7.13
C GLN A 303 -28.72 10.12 8.29
N TYR A 304 -27.82 11.06 7.98
CA TYR A 304 -26.85 11.61 8.95
C TYR A 304 -26.99 13.12 9.14
N TRP A 305 -27.60 13.84 8.20
CA TRP A 305 -27.82 15.30 8.29
C TRP A 305 -29.28 15.69 8.01
N ASP A 306 -29.76 16.71 8.71
CA ASP A 306 -31.05 17.35 8.43
C ASP A 306 -30.97 18.29 7.21
N LYS A 307 -32.08 18.99 6.89
CA LYS A 307 -32.16 19.90 5.73
C LYS A 307 -31.33 21.17 5.92
N GLU A 308 -31.05 21.54 7.16
CA GLU A 308 -30.26 22.70 7.55
C GLU A 308 -28.76 22.39 7.50
N GLY A 309 -28.39 21.10 7.55
CA GLY A 309 -27.02 20.58 7.53
C GLY A 309 -26.49 20.20 8.91
N ASN A 310 -27.36 20.10 9.91
CA ASN A 310 -26.97 19.66 11.26
C ASN A 310 -26.90 18.14 11.32
N TRP A 311 -25.95 17.63 12.11
CA TRP A 311 -25.80 16.20 12.35
C TRP A 311 -27.00 15.65 13.13
N ILE A 312 -27.59 14.57 12.61
CA ILE A 312 -28.72 13.83 13.20
C ILE A 312 -28.41 12.34 13.42
N GLY A 313 -27.16 11.93 13.20
CA GLY A 313 -26.71 10.57 13.52
C GLY A 313 -26.89 10.24 15.00
N THR A 314 -27.17 8.97 15.28
CA THR A 314 -27.19 8.35 16.60
C THR A 314 -25.83 8.38 17.31
N VAL A 315 -24.73 8.34 16.56
CA VAL A 315 -23.38 8.48 17.10
C VAL A 315 -23.07 9.97 17.32
N PRO A 316 -22.69 10.39 18.54
CA PRO A 316 -22.36 11.78 18.80
C PRO A 316 -21.05 12.17 18.10
N VAL A 317 -21.02 13.37 17.52
CA VAL A 317 -19.79 13.96 16.95
C VAL A 317 -18.76 14.13 18.08
N PRO A 318 -17.57 13.49 17.99
CA PRO A 318 -16.56 13.61 19.04
C PRO A 318 -16.07 15.05 19.21
N ASN A 319 -15.78 15.45 20.45
CA ASN A 319 -15.20 16.77 20.73
C ASN A 319 -13.66 16.74 20.50
N GLN A 320 -13.26 16.87 19.24
CA GLN A 320 -11.87 16.91 18.80
C GLN A 320 -11.76 17.79 17.55
N THR A 321 -10.55 18.28 17.27
CA THR A 321 -10.23 18.93 15.99
C THR A 321 -8.88 18.46 15.47
N ILE A 322 -8.58 18.70 14.20
CA ILE A 322 -7.28 18.33 13.64
C ILE A 322 -6.12 19.06 14.34
N GLU A 323 -6.33 20.30 14.78
CA GLU A 323 -5.37 21.12 15.51
C GLU A 323 -5.02 20.51 16.88
N THR A 324 -6.04 20.02 17.60
CA THR A 324 -5.86 19.39 18.92
C THR A 324 -5.18 18.02 18.84
N ARG A 325 -5.25 17.38 17.67
CA ARG A 325 -4.69 16.04 17.45
C ARG A 325 -3.28 16.04 16.90
N GLU A 326 -2.91 17.08 16.15
CA GLU A 326 -1.53 17.30 15.76
C GLU A 326 -0.74 17.65 17.03
N GLY A 327 0.24 16.82 17.39
CA GLY A 327 0.98 16.96 18.64
C GLY A 327 2.48 17.13 18.47
N ARG A 328 3.01 17.10 17.24
CA ARG A 328 4.43 16.97 16.96
C ARG A 328 5.09 18.27 16.51
N LEU A 329 4.34 19.13 15.86
CA LEU A 329 4.77 20.40 15.31
C LEU A 329 4.22 21.56 16.14
N SER A 330 4.84 22.73 15.95
CA SER A 330 4.39 23.98 16.56
C SER A 330 4.62 25.14 15.61
N GLY A 331 3.96 26.28 15.88
CA GLY A 331 4.10 27.50 15.09
C GLY A 331 3.80 27.28 13.60
N LYS A 332 4.66 27.82 12.74
CA LYS A 332 4.45 27.85 11.28
C LYS A 332 4.40 26.46 10.65
N ASP A 333 5.22 25.51 11.10
CA ASP A 333 5.25 24.16 10.52
C ASP A 333 3.95 23.40 10.78
N LYS A 334 3.37 23.57 11.98
CA LYS A 334 2.05 23.04 12.31
C LYS A 334 0.97 23.66 11.41
N GLU A 335 0.98 24.98 11.24
CA GLU A 335 0.02 25.66 10.36
C GLU A 335 0.10 25.15 8.91
N LEU A 336 1.31 24.91 8.42
CA LEU A 336 1.56 24.40 7.07
C LEU A 336 1.08 22.95 6.89
N LEU A 337 1.41 22.05 7.83
CA LEU A 337 0.92 20.67 7.80
C LEU A 337 -0.61 20.62 7.83
N LEU A 338 -1.24 21.37 8.74
CA LEU A 338 -2.69 21.44 8.83
C LEU A 338 -3.32 22.10 7.59
N GLY A 339 -2.61 23.04 6.97
CA GLY A 339 -2.98 23.62 5.67
C GLY A 339 -3.01 22.58 4.57
N LEU A 340 -1.95 21.76 4.45
CA LEU A 340 -1.86 20.65 3.51
C LEU A 340 -3.01 19.65 3.72
N VAL A 341 -3.21 19.16 4.96
CA VAL A 341 -4.25 18.17 5.24
C VAL A 341 -5.63 18.69 4.83
N ARG A 342 -5.97 19.95 5.15
CA ARG A 342 -7.25 20.54 4.73
C ARG A 342 -7.41 20.67 3.21
N LYS A 343 -6.33 20.83 2.44
CA LYS A 343 -6.38 20.86 0.96
C LYS A 343 -6.68 19.48 0.37
N VAL A 344 -6.14 18.42 0.96
CA VAL A 344 -6.31 17.04 0.45
C VAL A 344 -7.54 16.32 1.01
N SER A 345 -8.09 16.77 2.15
CA SER A 345 -9.27 16.17 2.80
C SER A 345 -10.55 16.99 2.62
N ARG A 346 -10.72 17.73 1.51
CA ARG A 346 -11.97 18.48 1.27
C ARG A 346 -13.16 17.55 1.15
N TRP A 347 -14.31 17.97 1.69
CA TRP A 347 -15.58 17.25 1.57
C TRP A 347 -15.98 17.05 0.12
N VAL A 348 -15.97 18.12 -0.68
CA VAL A 348 -16.30 18.04 -2.10
C VAL A 348 -15.10 17.50 -2.86
N PRO A 349 -15.23 16.36 -3.56
CA PRO A 349 -14.14 15.72 -4.30
C PRO A 349 -13.41 16.67 -5.25
N GLU A 350 -14.18 17.49 -5.99
CA GLU A 350 -13.69 18.44 -6.98
C GLU A 350 -12.92 19.63 -6.38
N GLU A 351 -12.98 19.83 -5.05
CA GLU A 351 -12.21 20.88 -4.36
C GLU A 351 -10.87 20.39 -3.81
N ARG A 352 -10.59 19.08 -3.89
CA ARG A 352 -9.28 18.53 -3.51
C ARG A 352 -8.27 18.91 -4.58
N LEU A 353 -7.07 19.32 -4.15
CA LEU A 353 -5.98 19.56 -5.07
C LEU A 353 -5.57 18.26 -5.78
N SER A 354 -5.21 18.36 -7.06
CA SER A 354 -4.66 17.21 -7.78
C SER A 354 -3.26 16.86 -7.23
N ALA A 355 -2.79 15.65 -7.53
CA ALA A 355 -1.42 15.25 -7.18
C ALA A 355 -0.37 16.24 -7.75
N LYS A 356 -0.62 16.76 -8.96
CA LYS A 356 0.20 17.77 -9.60
C LYS A 356 0.22 19.09 -8.85
N ASP A 357 -0.95 19.61 -8.45
CA ASP A 357 -1.04 20.92 -7.78
C ASP A 357 -0.38 20.90 -6.39
N LEU A 358 -0.30 19.73 -5.76
CA LEU A 358 0.36 19.55 -4.47
C LEU A 358 1.88 19.70 -4.55
N PHE A 359 2.51 19.64 -5.73
CA PHE A 359 3.95 19.88 -5.87
C PHE A 359 4.37 21.29 -5.48
N ASP A 360 3.45 22.25 -5.51
CA ASP A 360 3.68 23.64 -5.13
C ASP A 360 3.28 23.94 -3.68
N ASP A 361 2.87 22.92 -2.91
CA ASP A 361 2.47 23.12 -1.51
C ASP A 361 3.66 23.56 -0.64
N GLU A 362 3.42 24.59 0.18
CA GLU A 362 4.44 25.18 1.04
C GLU A 362 5.02 24.18 2.05
N PHE A 363 4.20 23.31 2.65
CA PHE A 363 4.68 22.30 3.60
C PHE A 363 5.59 21.30 2.89
N LEU A 364 5.19 20.83 1.71
CA LEU A 364 5.96 19.83 0.97
C LEU A 364 7.30 20.39 0.44
N ASN A 365 7.40 21.70 0.19
CA ASN A 365 8.61 22.31 -0.35
C ASN A 365 9.58 22.89 0.70
N GLN A 366 9.26 22.83 2.00
CA GLN A 366 10.12 23.42 3.04
C GLN A 366 11.56 22.90 3.00
N PHE A 367 11.77 21.59 2.83
CA PHE A 367 13.11 21.01 2.80
C PHE A 367 13.95 21.47 1.61
N LYS A 368 13.33 21.80 0.46
CA LYS A 368 14.04 22.32 -0.72
C LYS A 368 14.61 23.71 -0.47
N ILE A 369 13.94 24.50 0.39
CA ILE A 369 14.36 25.84 0.78
C ILE A 369 15.52 25.74 1.79
N LEU A 370 15.44 24.82 2.75
CA LEU A 370 16.47 24.62 3.78
C LEU A 370 17.79 24.04 3.20
N GLY A 371 17.70 23.18 2.18
CA GLY A 371 18.88 22.64 1.48
C GLY A 371 19.67 23.64 0.63
N ARG A 372 19.11 24.82 0.34
CA ARG A 372 19.83 25.90 -0.37
C ARG A 372 20.63 26.83 0.55
N GLY A 373 20.47 26.71 1.87
CA GLY A 373 21.18 27.53 2.86
C GLY A 373 22.44 26.88 3.46
N SER A 374 22.82 25.69 2.98
CA SER A 374 23.92 24.89 3.54
C SER A 374 24.89 24.34 2.48
N ALA A 375 24.96 24.99 1.31
CA ALA A 375 25.96 24.74 0.27
C ALA A 375 27.04 25.82 0.24
#